data_AF-A0A974PA43-F1
#
_entry.id   AF-A0A974PA43-F1
#
_cell.length_a   1.000
_cell.length_b   1.000
_cell.length_c   1.000
_cell.angle_alpha   90.00
_cell.angle_beta   90.00
_cell.angle_gamma   90.00
#
_symmetry.space_group_name_H-M   'P 1'
#
loop_
_entity.id
_entity.type
_entity.pdbx_description
1 polymer ?
#
loop_
_entity_poly.entity_id
_entity_poly.type
_entity_poly.pdbx_seq_one_letter_code
_entity_poly.pdbx_strand_id
1 'polypeptide(L)' 'MEKENDSGIISENEFLKLLFLVQEQNDEIATLKLLDFYEQDIIRLSKFMRVPKEEAIQGMKVELIELFKKKYPSGEND' A
#
# COMPACT_ATOMS: atom_id res chain seq x y z
N MET A 1 27.29 -9.08 3.01
CA MET A 1 26.74 -7.93 3.77
C MET A 1 25.45 -7.55 3.09
N GLU A 2 24.36 -8.14 3.54
CA GLU A 2 23.01 -7.76 3.11
C GLU A 2 22.64 -6.53 3.96
N LYS A 3 22.53 -5.38 3.30
CA LYS A 3 22.05 -4.17 3.98
C LYS A 3 20.56 -4.35 4.18
N GLU A 4 20.16 -4.51 5.43
CA GLU A 4 18.78 -4.46 5.91
C GLU A 4 18.08 -3.25 5.28
N ASN A 5 17.10 -3.54 4.42
CA ASN A 5 16.19 -2.54 3.89
C ASN A 5 15.15 -2.27 4.99
N ASP A 6 15.60 -1.58 6.03
CA ASP A 6 14.84 -1.28 7.25
C ASP A 6 13.89 -0.09 7.01
N SER A 7 13.10 -0.16 5.94
CA SER A 7 12.01 0.79 5.72
C SER A 7 10.80 0.37 6.55
N GLY A 8 10.81 0.76 7.83
CA GLY A 8 9.65 0.81 8.71
C GLY A 8 8.94 -0.52 8.94
N ILE A 9 9.43 -1.31 9.89
CA ILE A 9 8.76 -2.53 10.35
C ILE A 9 7.41 -2.15 11.00
N ILE A 10 6.36 -2.07 10.20
CA ILE A 10 4.98 -2.12 10.69
C ILE A 10 4.71 -3.55 11.13
N SER A 11 4.30 -3.73 12.39
CA SER A 11 3.82 -5.03 12.85
C SER A 11 2.55 -5.43 12.10
N GLU A 12 2.32 -6.73 11.92
CA GLU A 12 1.11 -7.25 11.28
C GLU A 12 -0.18 -6.67 11.88
N ASN A 13 -0.26 -6.59 13.22
CA ASN A 13 -1.42 -6.02 13.90
C ASN A 13 -1.65 -4.54 13.56
N GLU A 14 -0.58 -3.75 13.47
CA GLU A 14 -0.69 -2.34 13.09
C GLU A 14 -1.07 -2.19 11.61
N PHE A 15 -0.54 -3.06 10.73
CA PHE A 15 -0.96 -3.10 9.33
C PHE A 15 -2.45 -3.41 9.20
N LEU A 16 -2.93 -4.46 9.87
CA LEU A 16 -4.35 -4.86 9.84
C LEU A 16 -5.26 -3.77 10.40
N LYS A 17 -4.83 -3.08 11.46
CA LYS A 17 -5.56 -1.94 12.03
C LYS A 17 -5.66 -0.78 11.04
N LEU A 18 -4.57 -0.41 10.37
CA LEU A 18 -4.57 0.64 9.35
C LEU A 18 -5.48 0.26 8.18
N LEU A 19 -5.38 -0.98 7.69
CA LEU A 19 -6.22 -1.48 6.60
C LEU A 19 -7.71 -1.44 6.97
N PHE A 20 -8.06 -1.85 8.19
CA PHE A 20 -9.43 -1.77 8.70
C PHE A 20 -9.95 -0.32 8.72
N LEU A 21 -9.14 0.65 9.17
CA LEU A 21 -9.52 2.07 9.17
C LEU A 21 -9.77 2.60 7.75
N VAL A 22 -8.95 2.19 6.78
CA VAL A 22 -9.17 2.55 5.36
C VAL A 22 -10.48 1.95 4.86
N GLN A 23 -10.75 0.68 5.14
CA GLN A 23 -11.91 -0.04 4.60
C GLN A 23 -13.25 0.37 5.23
N GLU A 24 -13.27 0.65 6.54
CA GLU A 24 -14.50 0.98 7.26
C GLU A 24 -14.77 2.48 7.35
N GLN A 25 -13.72 3.30 7.38
CA GLN A 25 -13.84 4.72 7.68
C GLN A 25 -13.33 5.62 6.56
N ASN A 26 -12.78 5.05 5.47
CA ASN A 26 -12.05 5.81 4.44
C ASN A 26 -10.99 6.74 5.05
N ASP A 27 -10.33 6.28 6.12
CA ASP A 27 -9.40 7.11 6.89
C ASP A 27 -8.18 7.50 6.03
N GLU A 28 -8.04 8.80 5.79
CA GLU A 28 -6.98 9.36 4.94
C GLU A 28 -5.60 9.21 5.57
N ILE A 29 -5.50 9.33 6.90
CA ILE A 29 -4.23 9.19 7.62
C ILE A 29 -3.75 7.74 7.56
N ALA A 30 -4.65 6.78 7.73
CA ALA A 30 -4.36 5.37 7.59
C ALA A 30 -3.95 5.02 6.15
N THR A 31 -4.62 5.62 5.16
CA THR A 31 -4.27 5.48 3.75
C THR A 31 -2.84 5.98 3.48
N LEU A 32 -2.49 7.17 3.98
CA LEU A 32 -1.16 7.75 3.82
C LEU A 32 -0.09 6.88 4.50
N LYS A 33 -0.33 6.39 5.71
CA LYS A 33 0.61 5.49 6.41
C LYS A 33 0.86 4.18 5.66
N LEU A 34 -0.19 3.62 5.04
CA LEU A 34 -0.04 2.43 4.22
C LEU A 34 0.73 2.72 2.92
N LEU A 35 0.54 3.89 2.31
CA LEU A 35 1.35 4.30 1.15
C LEU A 35 2.82 4.51 1.52
N ASP A 36 3.09 5.17 2.64
CA ASP A 36 4.45 5.41 3.14
C ASP A 36 5.20 4.09 3.40
N PHE A 37 4.50 3.08 3.91
CA PHE A 37 5.04 1.73 4.10
C PHE A 37 5.52 1.11 2.77
N TYR A 38 4.83 1.36 1.66
CA TYR A 38 5.21 0.85 0.33
C TYR A 38 6.08 1.83 -0.50
N GLU A 39 6.42 3.02 0.01
CA GLU A 39 7.03 4.10 -0.79
C GLU A 39 8.33 3.65 -1.48
N GLN A 40 9.20 2.93 -0.76
CA GLN A 40 10.45 2.44 -1.33
C GLN A 40 10.23 1.41 -2.44
N ASP A 41 9.23 0.54 -2.30
CA ASP A 41 8.86 -0.42 -3.33
C ASP A 41 8.24 0.26 -4.54
N ILE A 42 7.38 1.25 -4.34
CA ILE A 42 6.80 2.06 -5.43
C ILE A 42 7.93 2.75 -6.22
N ILE A 43 8.89 3.38 -5.53
CA ILE A 43 10.05 4.03 -6.17
C ILE A 43 10.94 3.00 -6.88
N ARG A 44 11.14 1.82 -6.31
CA ARG A 44 11.97 0.75 -6.90
C ARG A 44 11.32 0.17 -8.15
N LEU A 45 10.03 -0.15 -8.08
CA LEU A 45 9.28 -0.82 -9.14
C LEU A 45 8.92 0.11 -10.29
N SER A 46 8.68 1.40 -10.02
CA SER A 46 8.41 2.40 -11.06
C SER A 46 9.51 2.48 -12.14
N LYS A 47 10.76 2.15 -11.79
CA LYS A 47 11.90 2.13 -12.73
C LYS A 47 11.76 1.10 -13.86
N PHE A 48 10.90 0.10 -13.71
CA PHE A 48 10.69 -0.96 -14.70
C PHE A 48 9.49 -0.70 -15.61
N MET A 49 8.72 0.36 -15.36
CA MET A 49 7.56 0.71 -16.16
C MET A 49 7.98 1.52 -17.41
N ARG A 50 7.28 1.31 -18.53
CA ARG A 50 7.53 2.02 -19.81
C ARG A 50 6.78 3.35 -19.90
N VAL A 51 6.73 4.09 -18.80
CA VAL A 51 6.11 5.43 -18.69
C VAL A 51 7.05 6.36 -17.91
N PRO A 52 6.87 7.69 -17.97
CA PRO A 52 7.60 8.61 -17.11
C PRO A 52 7.55 8.19 -15.64
N LYS A 53 8.65 8.37 -14.92
CA LYS A 53 8.80 7.92 -13.52
C LYS A 53 7.69 8.46 -12.61
N GLU A 54 7.36 9.74 -12.75
CA GLU A 54 6.33 10.39 -11.94
C GLU A 54 4.94 9.78 -12.22
N GLU A 55 4.63 9.52 -13.49
CA GLU A 55 3.39 8.88 -13.90
C GLU A 55 3.30 7.44 -13.35
N ALA A 56 4.39 6.68 -13.42
CA ALA A 56 4.46 5.34 -12.84
C ALA A 56 4.19 5.37 -11.32
N ILE A 57 4.85 6.27 -10.59
CA ILE A 57 4.68 6.41 -9.14
C ILE A 57 3.24 6.76 -8.80
N GLN A 58 2.65 7.75 -9.48
CA GLN A 58 1.27 8.16 -9.21
C GLN A 58 0.27 7.05 -9.55
N GLY A 59 0.42 6.40 -10.70
CA GLY A 59 -0.42 5.27 -11.08
C GLY A 59 -0.38 4.13 -10.06
N MET A 60 0.82 3.77 -9.59
CA MET A 60 0.97 2.75 -8.55
C MET A 60 0.29 3.15 -7.23
N LYS A 61 0.42 4.41 -6.79
CA LYS A 61 -0.25 4.88 -5.56
C LYS A 61 -1.77 4.80 -5.69
N VAL A 62 -2.32 5.23 -6.83
CA VAL A 62 -3.77 5.17 -7.10
C VAL A 62 -4.27 3.73 -7.04
N GLU A 63 -3.64 2.82 -7.79
CA GLU A 63 -4.05 1.41 -7.80
C GLU A 63 -3.94 0.77 -6.41
N LEU A 64 -2.91 1.12 -5.64
CA LEU A 64 -2.71 0.61 -4.29
C LEU A 64 -3.78 1.11 -3.31
N ILE A 65 -4.20 2.37 -3.41
CA ILE A 65 -5.33 2.91 -2.63
C ILE A 65 -6.61 2.14 -2.96
N GLU A 66 -6.88 1.89 -4.24
CA GLU A 66 -8.06 1.12 -4.67
C GLU A 66 -8.01 -0.33 -4.16
N LEU A 67 -6.81 -0.94 -4.12
CA LEU A 67 -6.63 -2.26 -3.51
C LEU A 67 -6.91 -2.26 -2.01
N PHE A 68 -6.47 -1.24 -1.26
CA PHE A 68 -6.77 -1.15 0.18
C PHE A 68 -8.28 -1.05 0.45
N LYS A 69 -8.98 -0.26 -0.37
CA LYS A 69 -10.43 -0.05 -0.24
C LYS A 69 -11.28 -1.27 -0.63
N LYS A 70 -10.73 -2.20 -1.42
CA LYS A 70 -11.44 -3.45 -1.74
C LYS A 70 -11.62 -4.28 -0.47
N LYS A 71 -12.87 -4.44 -0.04
CA LYS A 71 -13.25 -5.52 0.86
C LYS A 71 -13.30 -6.80 0.03
N TYR A 72 -12.41 -7.75 0.30
CA TYR A 72 -12.65 -9.10 -0.20
C TYR A 72 -13.94 -9.59 0.45
N PRO A 73 -14.94 -10.04 -0.32
CA PRO A 73 -16.04 -10.78 0.28
C PRO A 73 -15.40 -11.97 0.99
N SER A 74 -15.43 -11.95 2.32
CA SER A 74 -15.26 -13.16 3.11
C SER A 74 -16.23 -14.15 2.52
N GLY A 75 -15.74 -15.24 1.93
CA GLY A 75 -16.58 -16.21 1.22
C GLY A 75 -17.79 -16.56 2.06
N GLU A 76 -18.94 -16.02 1.69
CA GLU A 76 -20.22 -16.49 2.17
C GLU A 76 -20.54 -17.74 1.36
N ASN A 77 -20.74 -18.80 2.13
CA ASN A 77 -21.23 -20.11 1.77
C ASN A 77 -22.26 -20.08 0.62
N ASP A 78 -22.00 -20.88 -0.41
CA ASP A 78 -23.02 -21.63 -1.15
C ASP A 78 -22.62 -23.12 -1.11
#